data_AF-A0A6V8CEM8-F1
#
_entry.id   AF-A0A6V8CEM8-F1
#
_cell.length_a   1.000
_cell.length_b   1.000
_cell.length_c   1.000
_cell.angle_alpha   90.00
_cell.angle_beta   90.00
_cell.angle_gamma   90.00
#
_symmetry.space_group_name_H-M   'P 1'
#
loop_
_entity.id
_entity.type
_entity.pdbx_description
1 polymer ?
#
loop_
_entity_poly.entity_id
_entity_poly.type
_entity_poly.pdbx_seq_one_letter_code
_entity_poly.pdbx_strand_id
1 'polypeptide(L)'
;DAWVGIYPQNASDQDHGAQNKRWKWLRDIDVNNASFPKQAVGSHSIRVFSDGGHTLHERKDFTVHKMFKAEPLDPVVVKSIRKKAWTGLAIALLLLAPGNILLVFGLLGGFDYEAVSSATFEIEDADGQGVLGFVIFIEGETGDFDGNGFHDFCENVVISANHTPYPSENLPDESREVFYTEIAGEGGEVCGSHHYPEERIELDGTRLVKIGRACDSCKNGTITITAQNQEGGEVLMWIKNEENYVKLGMLIPGAIMTVIGALTLIGSLGLLAKTRHSHGRSQATSADSNHITGNLSDAENWFAELVKESEAIALQISTRGPLSHHERVSEQMDFPDKAEIEQDILEGTSLQKWYAHLLQDPIKAKTIARDLGLEIGSSRYDFEGDWKPKGLFAYKSGKYAGQAYFGLGGEGSELLDPLDDKEKYRPWDSRDSSIPKEVQERWLIIEQHLARSYYLKPPK
;
A
#
# COMPACT_ATOMS: atom_id res chain seq x y z
N ASP A 1 -44.65 23.78 -6.72
CA ASP A 1 -43.48 24.20 -7.50
C ASP A 1 -42.67 25.20 -6.70
N ALA A 2 -41.38 24.95 -6.48
CA ALA A 2 -40.50 25.83 -5.72
C ALA A 2 -39.46 26.48 -6.64
N TRP A 3 -39.03 27.69 -6.29
CA TRP A 3 -38.12 28.48 -7.14
C TRP A 3 -37.13 29.29 -6.31
N VAL A 4 -36.01 29.66 -6.94
CA VAL A 4 -34.89 30.37 -6.29
C VAL A 4 -34.44 31.55 -7.14
N GLY A 5 -34.09 32.66 -6.50
CA GLY A 5 -33.60 33.85 -7.19
C GLY A 5 -32.65 34.73 -6.38
N ILE A 6 -31.92 35.59 -7.09
CA ILE A 6 -31.01 36.59 -6.53
C ILE A 6 -31.58 37.98 -6.81
N TYR A 7 -31.69 38.76 -5.73
CA TYR A 7 -32.32 40.08 -5.74
C TYR A 7 -31.45 41.11 -5.01
N PRO A 8 -31.50 42.40 -5.38
CA PRO A 8 -31.00 43.48 -4.54
C PRO A 8 -31.57 43.35 -3.12
N GLN A 9 -30.78 43.66 -2.09
CA GLN A 9 -31.16 43.41 -0.69
C GLN A 9 -32.53 44.03 -0.29
N ASN A 10 -32.90 45.15 -0.92
CA ASN A 10 -34.14 45.88 -0.64
C ASN A 10 -35.31 45.54 -1.58
N ALA A 11 -35.16 44.57 -2.48
CA ALA A 11 -36.25 44.16 -3.37
C ALA A 11 -37.35 43.44 -2.58
N SER A 12 -38.61 43.67 -2.95
CA SER A 12 -39.79 43.00 -2.38
C SER A 12 -39.84 41.53 -2.77
N ASP A 13 -40.33 40.67 -1.88
CA ASP A 13 -40.58 39.24 -2.16
C ASP A 13 -41.72 39.01 -3.15
N GLN A 14 -42.53 40.04 -3.41
CA GLN A 14 -43.63 40.03 -4.38
C GLN A 14 -43.18 40.39 -5.81
N ASP A 15 -41.92 40.76 -6.02
CA ASP A 15 -41.39 41.07 -7.36
C ASP A 15 -40.71 39.85 -7.96
N HIS A 16 -41.46 39.09 -8.76
CA HIS A 16 -40.94 37.92 -9.45
C HIS A 16 -40.00 38.31 -10.61
N GLY A 17 -40.22 39.45 -11.28
CA GLY A 17 -39.51 39.76 -12.52
C GLY A 17 -39.58 38.64 -13.57
N ALA A 18 -38.60 38.60 -14.48
CA ALA A 18 -38.56 37.59 -15.55
C ALA A 18 -37.71 36.36 -15.18
N GLN A 19 -38.25 35.17 -15.45
CA GLN A 19 -37.53 33.90 -15.35
C GLN A 19 -36.22 33.95 -16.15
N ASN A 20 -35.17 33.30 -15.65
CA ASN A 20 -33.82 33.27 -16.22
C ASN A 20 -33.05 34.61 -16.20
N LYS A 21 -33.64 35.70 -15.69
CA LYS A 21 -32.90 36.94 -15.42
C LYS A 21 -32.47 37.07 -13.97
N ARG A 22 -33.36 36.72 -13.04
CA ARG A 22 -33.15 36.88 -11.58
C ARG A 22 -33.48 35.62 -10.79
N TRP A 23 -34.33 34.75 -11.33
CA TRP A 23 -34.77 33.52 -10.67
C TRP A 23 -34.98 32.38 -11.67
N LYS A 24 -35.03 31.14 -11.17
CA LYS A 24 -35.42 29.95 -11.93
C LYS A 24 -36.16 28.96 -11.02
N TRP A 25 -36.94 28.06 -11.62
CA TRP A 25 -37.54 26.94 -10.90
C TRP A 25 -36.46 25.97 -10.42
N LEU A 26 -36.62 25.43 -9.22
CA LEU A 26 -35.68 24.43 -8.68
C LEU A 26 -35.68 23.15 -9.51
N ARG A 27 -36.82 22.76 -10.09
CA ARG A 27 -36.90 21.63 -11.04
C ARG A 27 -36.10 21.83 -12.34
N ASP A 28 -35.78 23.08 -12.68
CA ASP A 28 -35.10 23.45 -13.93
C ASP A 28 -33.62 23.81 -13.67
N ILE A 29 -33.14 23.67 -12.43
CA ILE A 29 -31.75 23.91 -12.03
C ILE A 29 -31.13 22.58 -11.58
N ASP A 30 -29.93 22.28 -12.08
CA ASP A 30 -29.06 21.32 -11.44
C ASP A 30 -28.52 21.93 -10.13
N VAL A 31 -29.03 21.47 -9.00
CA VAL A 31 -28.69 21.99 -7.66
C VAL A 31 -27.22 21.75 -7.30
N ASN A 32 -26.56 20.76 -7.89
CA ASN A 32 -25.14 20.49 -7.66
C ASN A 32 -24.22 21.39 -8.48
N ASN A 33 -24.77 22.11 -9.47
CA ASN A 33 -24.00 22.97 -10.37
C ASN A 33 -24.80 24.21 -10.81
N ALA A 34 -25.45 24.86 -9.85
CA ALA A 34 -26.33 25.99 -10.11
C ALA A 34 -25.54 27.26 -10.45
N SER A 35 -25.87 27.90 -11.58
CA SER A 35 -25.30 29.20 -11.96
C SER A 35 -26.38 30.26 -12.18
N PHE A 36 -26.06 31.48 -11.71
CA PHE A 36 -26.89 32.67 -11.86
C PHE A 36 -26.17 33.76 -12.67
N PRO A 37 -26.91 34.64 -13.38
CA PRO A 37 -26.32 35.76 -14.09
C PRO A 37 -25.51 36.68 -13.19
N LYS A 38 -24.47 37.30 -13.76
CA LYS A 38 -23.63 38.29 -13.08
C LYS A 38 -24.47 39.42 -12.48
N GLN A 39 -24.25 39.71 -11.20
CA GLN A 39 -24.89 40.80 -10.48
C GLN A 39 -24.02 42.06 -10.48
N ALA A 40 -24.65 43.22 -10.29
CA ALA A 40 -23.94 44.48 -10.11
C ALA A 40 -23.19 44.49 -8.76
N VAL A 41 -22.22 45.39 -8.62
CA VAL A 41 -21.55 45.63 -7.33
C VAL A 41 -22.57 46.20 -6.33
N GLY A 42 -22.62 45.66 -5.12
CA GLY A 42 -23.55 46.07 -4.07
C GLY A 42 -24.15 44.91 -3.27
N SER A 43 -25.06 45.23 -2.36
CA SER A 43 -25.72 44.26 -1.47
C SER A 43 -26.88 43.54 -2.16
N HIS A 44 -26.85 42.22 -2.09
CA HIS A 44 -27.80 41.30 -2.71
C HIS A 44 -28.27 40.25 -1.71
N SER A 45 -29.28 39.48 -2.10
CA SER A 45 -29.85 38.39 -1.33
C SER A 45 -30.25 37.26 -2.26
N ILE A 46 -29.92 36.01 -1.91
CA ILE A 46 -30.48 34.81 -2.53
C ILE A 46 -31.68 34.35 -1.70
N ARG A 47 -32.77 33.98 -2.38
CA ARG A 47 -34.06 33.68 -1.77
C ARG A 47 -34.67 32.44 -2.40
N VAL A 48 -35.19 31.54 -1.58
CA VAL A 48 -35.89 30.32 -1.99
C VAL A 48 -37.36 30.45 -1.59
N PHE A 49 -38.27 30.11 -2.50
CA PHE A 49 -39.71 30.17 -2.30
C PHE A 49 -40.29 28.76 -2.43
N SER A 50 -41.07 28.35 -1.43
CA SER A 50 -41.56 26.97 -1.28
C SER A 50 -42.78 26.67 -2.16
N ASP A 51 -43.50 27.71 -2.60
CA ASP A 51 -44.64 27.60 -3.47
C ASP A 51 -44.42 28.35 -4.80
N GLY A 52 -45.27 28.07 -5.79
CA GLY A 52 -45.20 28.73 -7.09
C GLY A 52 -45.63 30.20 -7.03
N GLY A 53 -45.87 30.71 -5.82
CA GLY A 53 -46.19 32.09 -5.49
C GLY A 53 -45.02 32.75 -4.78
N HIS A 54 -45.29 33.39 -3.63
CA HIS A 54 -44.34 34.25 -2.94
C HIS A 54 -44.08 33.84 -1.49
N THR A 55 -44.33 32.57 -1.13
CA THR A 55 -44.03 32.08 0.22
C THR A 55 -42.54 31.83 0.38
N LEU A 56 -41.85 32.77 1.02
CA LEU A 56 -40.42 32.70 1.29
C LEU A 56 -40.12 31.53 2.23
N HIS A 57 -39.24 30.63 1.81
CA HIS A 57 -38.71 29.53 2.60
C HIS A 57 -37.42 29.95 3.33
N GLU A 58 -36.46 30.50 2.60
CA GLU A 58 -35.16 30.92 3.15
C GLU A 58 -34.56 32.10 2.38
N ARG A 59 -33.79 32.95 3.09
CA ARG A 59 -33.07 34.10 2.54
C ARG A 59 -31.66 34.18 3.11
N LYS A 60 -30.68 34.43 2.23
CA LYS A 60 -29.28 34.71 2.61
C LYS A 60 -28.78 35.98 1.92
N ASP A 61 -28.22 36.89 2.70
CA ASP A 61 -27.68 38.17 2.21
C ASP A 61 -26.17 38.07 1.92
N PHE A 62 -25.70 38.75 0.88
CA PHE A 62 -24.29 38.79 0.48
C PHE A 62 -23.95 40.08 -0.29
N THR A 63 -22.65 40.40 -0.42
CA THR A 63 -22.17 41.62 -1.11
C THR A 63 -21.28 41.26 -2.30
N VAL A 64 -21.54 41.91 -3.45
CA VAL A 64 -20.73 41.76 -4.66
C VAL A 64 -19.72 42.91 -4.74
N HIS A 65 -18.43 42.60 -4.84
CA HIS A 65 -17.34 43.57 -4.93
C HIS A 65 -16.80 43.73 -6.36
N LYS A 66 -16.20 44.89 -6.66
CA LYS A 66 -15.55 45.15 -7.95
C LYS A 66 -14.23 44.38 -8.02
N MET A 67 -14.05 43.53 -9.02
CA MET A 67 -12.72 42.97 -9.31
C MET A 67 -11.83 44.05 -9.92
N PHE A 68 -10.73 44.39 -9.24
CA PHE A 68 -9.68 45.24 -9.79
C PHE A 68 -8.89 44.45 -10.84
N LYS A 69 -8.73 45.03 -12.04
CA LYS A 69 -7.87 44.47 -13.10
C LYS A 69 -6.43 44.88 -12.79
N ALA A 70 -5.54 43.91 -12.63
CA ALA A 70 -4.15 44.15 -12.21
C ALA A 70 -3.39 45.05 -13.20
N GLU A 71 -2.65 46.02 -12.66
CA GLU A 71 -1.76 46.94 -13.38
C GLU A 71 -0.52 46.20 -13.96
N PRO A 72 0.03 46.59 -15.11
CA PRO A 72 1.20 45.92 -15.70
C PRO A 72 2.44 46.06 -14.80
N LEU A 73 3.07 44.92 -14.49
CA LEU A 73 4.27 44.82 -13.63
C LEU A 73 5.50 45.46 -14.30
N ASP A 74 6.30 46.19 -13.52
CA ASP A 74 7.57 46.82 -13.93
C ASP A 74 8.52 45.82 -14.62
N PRO A 75 9.13 46.14 -15.77
CA PRO A 75 10.08 45.27 -16.48
C PRO A 75 11.26 44.77 -15.64
N VAL A 76 11.75 45.57 -14.68
CA VAL A 76 12.82 45.17 -13.74
C VAL A 76 12.32 44.07 -12.81
N VAL A 77 11.09 44.22 -12.32
CA VAL A 77 10.39 43.24 -11.49
C VAL A 77 10.12 41.96 -12.28
N VAL A 78 9.71 42.06 -13.55
CA VAL A 78 9.49 40.90 -14.44
C VAL A 78 10.78 40.08 -14.68
N LYS A 79 11.91 40.75 -14.91
CA LYS A 79 13.21 40.08 -15.10
C LYS A 79 13.66 39.36 -13.83
N SER A 80 13.44 39.98 -12.67
CA SER A 80 13.70 39.38 -11.36
C SER A 80 12.81 38.17 -11.09
N ILE A 81 11.51 38.27 -11.38
CA ILE A 81 10.53 37.16 -11.25
C ILE A 81 10.91 35.99 -12.17
N ARG A 82 11.28 36.26 -13.43
CA ARG A 82 11.71 35.21 -14.36
C ARG A 82 12.98 34.50 -13.88
N LYS A 83 13.97 35.23 -13.35
CA LYS A 83 15.19 34.63 -12.81
C LYS A 83 14.87 33.68 -11.64
N LYS A 84 13.99 34.10 -10.73
CA LYS A 84 13.52 33.27 -9.60
C LYS A 84 12.71 32.05 -10.05
N ALA A 85 11.90 32.20 -11.10
CA ALA A 85 11.11 31.10 -11.65
C ALA A 85 11.99 30.04 -12.34
N TRP A 86 13.05 30.46 -13.05
CA TRP A 86 14.01 29.53 -13.65
C TRP A 86 14.85 28.78 -12.59
N THR A 87 15.25 29.44 -11.50
CA THR A 87 15.90 28.75 -10.38
C THR A 87 14.96 27.76 -9.69
N GLY A 88 13.67 28.11 -9.52
CA GLY A 88 12.66 27.21 -8.97
C GLY A 88 12.39 25.99 -9.87
N LEU A 89 12.42 26.17 -11.20
CA LEU A 89 12.27 25.07 -12.16
C LEU A 89 13.44 24.08 -12.07
N ALA A 90 14.66 24.57 -11.90
CA ALA A 90 15.84 23.72 -11.72
C ALA A 90 15.77 22.90 -10.43
N ILE A 91 15.34 23.49 -9.31
CA ILE A 91 15.15 22.81 -8.03
C ILE A 91 14.03 21.76 -8.13
N ALA A 92 12.92 22.10 -8.78
CA ALA A 92 11.79 21.18 -8.97
C ALA A 92 12.20 19.91 -9.74
N LEU A 93 12.97 20.07 -10.82
CA LEU A 93 13.50 18.95 -11.59
C LEU A 93 14.51 18.11 -10.80
N LEU A 94 15.34 18.75 -9.98
CA LEU A 94 16.29 18.09 -9.09
C LEU A 94 15.59 17.25 -8.00
N LEU A 95 14.41 17.66 -7.51
CA LEU A 95 13.67 16.94 -6.48
C LEU A 95 12.77 15.84 -7.06
N LEU A 96 12.16 16.07 -8.22
CA LEU A 96 11.27 15.10 -8.87
C LEU A 96 12.01 13.87 -9.39
N ALA A 97 13.23 14.01 -9.91
CA ALA A 97 14.00 12.89 -10.44
C ALA A 97 14.32 11.82 -9.38
N PRO A 98 14.97 12.12 -8.24
CA PRO A 98 15.20 11.17 -7.17
C PRO A 98 13.92 10.84 -6.39
N GLY A 99 12.98 11.79 -6.23
CA GLY A 99 11.72 11.57 -5.51
C GLY A 99 10.84 10.50 -6.16
N ASN A 100 10.69 10.52 -7.49
CA ASN A 100 9.94 9.49 -8.21
C ASN A 100 10.66 8.14 -8.17
N ILE A 101 12.00 8.12 -8.22
CA ILE A 101 12.79 6.89 -8.13
C ILE A 101 12.57 6.23 -6.75
N LEU A 102 12.71 6.99 -5.66
CA LEU A 102 12.49 6.49 -4.30
C LEU A 102 11.04 6.04 -4.06
N LEU A 103 10.06 6.73 -4.64
CA LEU A 103 8.65 6.38 -4.54
C LEU A 103 8.31 5.09 -5.30
N VAL A 104 8.93 4.87 -6.47
CA VAL A 104 8.78 3.63 -7.27
C VAL A 104 9.42 2.44 -6.55
N PHE A 105 10.63 2.61 -6.01
CA PHE A 105 11.28 1.58 -5.20
C PHE A 105 10.47 1.25 -3.92
N GLY A 106 9.84 2.24 -3.30
CA GLY A 106 8.96 2.03 -2.14
C GLY A 106 7.62 1.34 -2.45
N LEU A 107 7.09 1.48 -3.67
CA LEU A 107 5.76 0.95 -4.06
C LEU A 107 5.78 -0.48 -4.63
N LEU A 108 6.91 -0.96 -5.17
CA LEU A 108 6.94 -2.22 -5.93
C LEU A 108 7.23 -3.47 -5.10
N GLY A 109 7.60 -3.35 -3.82
CA GLY A 109 7.87 -4.55 -2.98
C GLY A 109 8.91 -5.50 -3.60
N GLY A 110 9.84 -4.96 -4.39
CA GLY A 110 10.89 -5.71 -5.07
C GLY A 110 12.05 -6.10 -4.16
N PHE A 111 13.03 -6.77 -4.75
CA PHE A 111 14.29 -7.07 -4.10
C PHE A 111 15.10 -5.78 -3.89
N ASP A 112 15.87 -5.70 -2.82
CA ASP A 112 16.84 -4.61 -2.60
C ASP A 112 17.99 -4.68 -3.61
N TYR A 113 18.34 -5.90 -4.03
CA TYR A 113 19.24 -6.15 -5.15
C TYR A 113 18.69 -7.26 -6.05
N GLU A 114 18.76 -7.04 -7.36
CA GLU A 114 18.34 -7.99 -8.38
C GLU A 114 19.52 -8.39 -9.24
N ALA A 115 19.71 -9.69 -9.42
CA ALA A 115 20.71 -10.26 -10.33
C ALA A 115 22.14 -9.72 -10.11
N VAL A 116 22.64 -9.79 -8.87
CA VAL A 116 24.01 -9.38 -8.50
C VAL A 116 24.82 -10.56 -7.96
N SER A 117 26.15 -10.54 -8.11
CA SER A 117 27.06 -11.53 -7.52
C SER A 117 27.63 -11.11 -6.16
N SER A 118 27.49 -9.82 -5.81
CA SER A 118 27.94 -9.25 -4.54
C SER A 118 27.11 -8.02 -4.18
N ALA A 119 26.78 -7.86 -2.91
CA ALA A 119 26.06 -6.71 -2.37
C ALA A 119 26.58 -6.36 -0.98
N THR A 120 26.59 -5.07 -0.65
CA THR A 120 27.02 -4.57 0.66
C THR A 120 25.93 -3.66 1.24
N PHE A 121 25.56 -3.88 2.50
CA PHE A 121 24.56 -3.08 3.21
C PHE A 121 25.16 -2.46 4.47
N GLU A 122 24.75 -1.24 4.80
CA GLU A 122 24.96 -0.62 6.11
C GLU A 122 23.72 -0.88 6.97
N ILE A 123 23.93 -1.43 8.16
CA ILE A 123 22.90 -1.78 9.13
C ILE A 123 22.92 -0.71 10.22
N GLU A 124 21.79 -0.03 10.43
CA GLU A 124 21.58 0.88 11.55
C GLU A 124 20.59 0.27 12.54
N ASP A 125 21.10 -0.20 13.68
CA ASP A 125 20.30 -0.79 14.76
C ASP A 125 19.98 0.28 15.82
N ALA A 126 18.80 0.90 15.72
CA ALA A 126 18.40 2.02 16.55
C ALA A 126 17.96 1.64 17.97
N ASP A 127 17.47 0.41 18.16
CA ASP A 127 16.94 -0.07 19.44
C ASP A 127 17.87 -1.10 20.13
N GLY A 128 18.95 -1.51 19.46
CA GLY A 128 19.97 -2.41 20.00
C GLY A 128 19.59 -3.89 19.96
N GLN A 129 18.45 -4.23 19.36
CA GLN A 129 17.93 -5.60 19.28
C GLN A 129 18.42 -6.35 18.04
N GLY A 130 19.02 -5.64 17.08
CA GLY A 130 19.51 -6.20 15.81
C GLY A 130 18.41 -6.32 14.75
N VAL A 131 18.81 -6.33 13.47
CA VAL A 131 17.88 -6.39 12.34
C VAL A 131 17.43 -7.81 12.00
N LEU A 132 16.22 -7.97 11.44
CA LEU A 132 15.67 -9.27 11.03
C LEU A 132 16.44 -9.98 9.89
N GLY A 133 17.36 -9.27 9.21
CA GLY A 133 18.28 -9.85 8.24
C GLY A 133 17.78 -9.82 6.79
N PHE A 134 18.50 -10.55 5.94
CA PHE A 134 18.33 -10.56 4.48
C PHE A 134 17.95 -11.94 4.01
N VAL A 135 16.94 -12.04 3.17
CA VAL A 135 16.54 -13.26 2.46
C VAL A 135 17.21 -13.29 1.10
N ILE A 136 17.85 -14.41 0.77
CA ILE A 136 18.59 -14.58 -0.47
C ILE A 136 17.91 -15.62 -1.35
N PHE A 137 17.77 -15.26 -2.62
CA PHE A 137 17.21 -16.09 -3.68
C PHE A 137 18.24 -16.28 -4.78
N ILE A 138 18.19 -17.43 -5.43
CA ILE A 138 18.99 -17.74 -6.62
C ILE A 138 18.09 -18.27 -7.71
N GLU A 139 18.55 -18.18 -8.95
CA GLU A 139 17.88 -18.82 -10.08
C GLU A 139 17.99 -20.34 -9.96
N GLY A 140 16.87 -21.05 -10.05
CA GLY A 140 16.88 -22.50 -9.92
C GLY A 140 15.50 -23.14 -10.04
N GLU A 141 15.48 -24.40 -10.45
CA GLU A 141 14.30 -25.25 -10.37
C GLU A 141 14.44 -26.24 -9.22
N THR A 142 13.37 -26.40 -8.43
CA THR A 142 13.35 -27.40 -7.37
C THR A 142 13.33 -28.80 -7.94
N GLY A 143 14.33 -29.60 -7.61
CA GLY A 143 14.45 -30.98 -8.05
C GLY A 143 15.83 -31.52 -7.74
N ASP A 144 15.98 -32.83 -7.87
CA ASP A 144 17.24 -33.59 -7.84
C ASP A 144 17.28 -34.36 -9.16
N PHE A 145 17.81 -33.70 -10.18
CA PHE A 145 17.78 -34.17 -11.55
C PHE A 145 18.91 -35.15 -11.84
N ASP A 146 20.01 -35.09 -11.09
CA ASP A 146 21.14 -36.02 -11.20
C ASP A 146 21.04 -37.24 -10.25
N GLY A 147 20.12 -37.20 -9.28
CA GLY A 147 19.79 -38.29 -8.37
C GLY A 147 20.78 -38.44 -7.22
N ASN A 148 21.53 -37.40 -6.86
CA ASN A 148 22.57 -37.44 -5.83
C ASN A 148 22.05 -37.18 -4.40
N GLY A 149 20.76 -36.88 -4.24
CA GLY A 149 20.12 -36.62 -2.96
C GLY A 149 20.08 -35.14 -2.57
N PHE A 150 20.57 -34.23 -3.40
CA PHE A 150 20.57 -32.79 -3.18
C PHE A 150 19.78 -32.06 -4.27
N HIS A 151 19.39 -30.82 -3.99
CA HIS A 151 18.80 -30.01 -5.03
C HIS A 151 19.88 -29.43 -5.96
N ASP A 152 19.72 -29.59 -7.27
CA ASP A 152 20.73 -29.16 -8.26
C ASP A 152 21.07 -27.66 -8.18
N PHE A 153 20.08 -26.82 -7.81
CA PHE A 153 20.27 -25.38 -7.66
C PHE A 153 21.21 -25.00 -6.50
N CYS A 154 21.42 -25.90 -5.52
CA CYS A 154 22.32 -25.68 -4.40
C CYS A 154 23.74 -26.20 -4.64
N GLU A 155 23.91 -27.16 -5.54
CA GLU A 155 25.19 -27.87 -5.67
C GLU A 155 26.31 -26.99 -6.21
N ASN A 156 25.95 -26.07 -7.11
CA ASN A 156 26.90 -25.24 -7.82
C ASN A 156 26.94 -23.79 -7.29
N VAL A 157 26.43 -23.55 -6.09
CA VAL A 157 26.34 -22.21 -5.51
C VAL A 157 26.91 -22.17 -4.10
N VAL A 158 27.82 -21.23 -3.87
CA VAL A 158 28.41 -20.90 -2.57
C VAL A 158 28.04 -19.47 -2.25
N ILE A 159 27.26 -19.30 -1.19
CA ILE A 159 26.89 -17.98 -0.66
C ILE A 159 27.66 -17.74 0.62
N SER A 160 28.23 -16.55 0.75
CA SER A 160 28.90 -16.08 1.94
C SER A 160 28.37 -14.70 2.31
N ALA A 161 28.19 -14.44 3.60
CA ALA A 161 27.79 -13.16 4.15
C ALA A 161 28.69 -12.78 5.32
N ASN A 162 29.40 -11.67 5.22
CA ASN A 162 30.35 -11.22 6.24
C ASN A 162 29.90 -9.92 6.90
N HIS A 163 29.75 -9.90 8.23
CA HIS A 163 29.31 -8.72 8.98
C HIS A 163 30.45 -8.07 9.82
N THR A 164 30.47 -6.74 9.89
CA THR A 164 31.47 -5.93 10.63
C THR A 164 30.82 -4.69 11.26
N PRO A 165 31.04 -4.32 12.55
CA PRO A 165 31.96 -4.87 13.54
C PRO A 165 31.44 -6.11 14.29
N TYR A 166 32.37 -6.83 14.91
CA TYR A 166 32.12 -8.08 15.65
C TYR A 166 31.29 -7.83 16.93
N PRO A 167 30.22 -8.60 17.21
CA PRO A 167 29.54 -8.55 18.51
C PRO A 167 30.52 -9.02 19.58
N SER A 168 30.84 -8.16 20.54
CA SER A 168 31.97 -8.32 21.49
C SER A 168 31.82 -9.45 22.53
N GLU A 169 30.99 -10.46 22.32
CA GLU A 169 30.78 -11.55 23.28
C GLU A 169 30.94 -12.93 22.62
N ASN A 170 32.18 -13.45 22.68
CA ASN A 170 32.54 -14.87 22.74
C ASN A 170 31.79 -15.86 21.81
N LEU A 171 32.04 -15.82 20.49
CA LEU A 171 31.88 -17.01 19.65
C LEU A 171 33.16 -17.32 18.83
N PRO A 172 33.54 -18.59 18.64
CA PRO A 172 34.87 -18.97 18.15
C PRO A 172 35.11 -18.75 16.65
N ASP A 173 34.16 -18.13 15.95
CA ASP A 173 34.17 -18.10 14.49
C ASP A 173 34.92 -16.87 13.95
N GLU A 174 36.16 -17.10 13.51
CA GLU A 174 37.00 -16.09 12.87
C GLU A 174 36.51 -15.70 11.46
N SER A 175 35.61 -16.49 10.85
CA SER A 175 35.19 -16.31 9.44
C SER A 175 34.33 -15.08 9.21
N ARG A 176 33.62 -14.59 10.24
CA ARG A 176 32.59 -13.54 10.17
C ARG A 176 31.36 -13.93 9.33
N GLU A 177 31.23 -15.22 9.02
CA GLU A 177 30.12 -15.77 8.24
C GLU A 177 28.81 -15.69 9.02
N VAL A 178 27.79 -15.08 8.42
CA VAL A 178 26.45 -14.90 9.00
C VAL A 178 25.35 -15.39 8.06
N PHE A 179 25.71 -16.06 6.97
CA PHE A 179 24.77 -16.76 6.11
C PHE A 179 24.44 -18.14 6.69
N TYR A 180 23.16 -18.50 6.65
CA TYR A 180 22.70 -19.85 6.91
C TYR A 180 21.68 -20.29 5.87
N THR A 181 21.82 -21.53 5.42
CA THR A 181 20.92 -22.14 4.45
C THR A 181 19.67 -22.61 5.16
N GLU A 182 18.50 -22.37 4.56
CA GLU A 182 17.20 -22.69 5.18
C GLU A 182 16.60 -24.02 4.72
N ILE A 183 17.25 -24.64 3.74
CA ILE A 183 16.84 -25.93 3.17
C ILE A 183 17.52 -27.05 3.99
N ALA A 184 17.32 -27.08 5.30
CA ALA A 184 17.99 -28.04 6.19
C ALA A 184 16.99 -29.08 6.72
N GLY A 185 17.31 -30.37 6.54
CA GLY A 185 16.56 -31.48 7.11
C GLY A 185 17.01 -31.89 8.51
N GLU A 186 16.18 -32.66 9.23
CA GLU A 186 16.58 -33.29 10.49
C GLU A 186 17.88 -34.11 10.28
N GLY A 187 18.98 -33.67 10.88
CA GLY A 187 20.31 -34.29 10.72
C GLY A 187 21.39 -33.36 10.17
N GLY A 188 21.04 -32.14 9.74
CA GLY A 188 22.02 -31.14 9.29
C GLY A 188 22.50 -31.31 7.85
N GLU A 189 21.85 -32.17 7.05
CA GLU A 189 22.05 -32.18 5.60
C GLU A 189 21.44 -30.92 4.99
N VAL A 190 22.33 -30.04 4.55
CA VAL A 190 22.00 -28.78 3.90
C VAL A 190 21.66 -29.06 2.44
N CYS A 191 20.49 -28.60 2.02
CA CYS A 191 19.93 -28.68 0.69
C CYS A 191 19.63 -30.10 0.14
N GLY A 192 19.21 -31.01 1.03
CA GLY A 192 18.74 -32.33 0.62
C GLY A 192 17.44 -32.27 -0.19
N SER A 193 17.32 -33.10 -1.22
CA SER A 193 16.19 -33.12 -2.17
C SER A 193 14.84 -33.50 -1.58
N HIS A 194 14.84 -33.98 -0.34
CA HIS A 194 13.65 -34.26 0.45
C HIS A 194 13.01 -33.00 1.06
N HIS A 195 13.71 -31.86 1.07
CA HIS A 195 13.25 -30.60 1.67
C HIS A 195 13.14 -29.50 0.62
N TYR A 196 11.91 -29.08 0.31
CA TYR A 196 11.67 -28.06 -0.70
C TYR A 196 11.77 -26.65 -0.10
N PRO A 197 12.24 -25.65 -0.87
CA PRO A 197 12.29 -24.27 -0.41
C PRO A 197 10.89 -23.72 -0.13
N GLU A 198 10.73 -23.05 1.03
CA GLU A 198 9.46 -22.47 1.50
C GLU A 198 8.91 -21.39 0.56
N GLU A 199 9.79 -20.66 -0.13
CA GLU A 199 9.44 -19.52 -0.98
C GLU A 199 10.00 -19.68 -2.40
N ARG A 200 9.13 -19.43 -3.38
CA ARG A 200 9.43 -19.43 -4.81
C ARG A 200 8.78 -18.23 -5.47
N ILE A 201 9.52 -17.57 -6.36
CA ILE A 201 9.07 -16.37 -7.06
C ILE A 201 9.35 -16.56 -8.55
N GLU A 202 8.39 -16.20 -9.39
CA GLU A 202 8.58 -16.13 -10.84
C GLU A 202 8.64 -14.65 -11.24
N LEU A 203 9.79 -14.22 -11.76
CA LEU A 203 10.07 -12.84 -12.16
C LEU A 203 10.45 -12.84 -13.64
N ASP A 204 9.61 -12.27 -14.51
CA ASP A 204 9.86 -12.13 -15.95
C ASP A 204 10.32 -13.42 -16.68
N GLY A 205 9.84 -14.59 -16.23
CA GLY A 205 10.20 -15.90 -16.77
C GLY A 205 11.41 -16.56 -16.11
N THR A 206 12.06 -15.88 -15.15
CA THR A 206 13.10 -16.44 -14.28
C THR A 206 12.48 -17.01 -13.01
N ARG A 207 12.81 -18.26 -12.69
CA ARG A 207 12.36 -18.94 -11.47
C ARG A 207 13.39 -18.76 -10.37
N LEU A 208 12.98 -18.12 -9.29
CA LEU A 208 13.80 -17.84 -8.13
C LEU A 208 13.39 -18.74 -6.97
N VAL A 209 14.38 -19.38 -6.37
CA VAL A 209 14.22 -20.23 -5.18
C VAL A 209 14.95 -19.61 -4.00
N LYS A 210 14.28 -19.56 -2.85
CA LYS A 210 14.89 -19.11 -1.61
C LYS A 210 15.92 -20.16 -1.15
N ILE A 211 17.16 -19.74 -0.99
CA ILE A 211 18.26 -20.63 -0.58
C ILE A 211 18.60 -20.45 0.90
N GLY A 212 18.58 -19.21 1.42
CA GLY A 212 19.06 -18.95 2.77
C GLY A 212 18.74 -17.56 3.28
N ARG A 213 19.19 -17.31 4.51
CA ARG A 213 19.16 -16.02 5.16
C ARG A 213 20.56 -15.59 5.57
N ALA A 214 20.77 -14.28 5.61
CA ALA A 214 21.99 -13.69 6.13
C ALA A 214 21.65 -12.68 7.23
N CYS A 215 22.50 -12.62 8.25
CA CYS A 215 22.43 -11.61 9.30
C CYS A 215 21.16 -11.65 10.17
N ASP A 216 20.83 -12.80 10.74
CA ASP A 216 19.78 -12.86 11.76
C ASP A 216 20.23 -12.13 13.03
N SER A 217 19.51 -11.06 13.40
CA SER A 217 19.76 -10.25 14.59
C SER A 217 21.10 -9.50 14.58
N CYS A 218 21.59 -9.12 13.40
CA CYS A 218 22.80 -8.31 13.28
C CYS A 218 22.61 -6.89 13.81
N LYS A 219 23.58 -6.40 14.59
CA LYS A 219 23.60 -5.02 15.10
C LYS A 219 24.26 -4.06 14.12
N ASN A 220 24.38 -2.80 14.52
CA ASN A 220 24.99 -1.74 13.72
C ASN A 220 26.34 -2.17 13.10
N GLY A 221 26.48 -2.00 11.79
CA GLY A 221 27.63 -2.48 11.04
C GLY A 221 27.42 -2.48 9.52
N THR A 222 28.28 -3.22 8.84
CA THR A 222 28.29 -3.41 7.39
C THR A 222 28.30 -4.91 7.14
N ILE A 223 27.35 -5.38 6.34
CA ILE A 223 27.31 -6.76 5.84
C ILE A 223 27.66 -6.77 4.35
N THR A 224 28.47 -7.73 3.92
CA THR A 224 28.72 -8.00 2.50
C THR A 224 28.33 -9.43 2.19
N ILE A 225 27.43 -9.61 1.23
CA ILE A 225 26.92 -10.90 0.75
C ILE A 225 27.50 -11.14 -0.63
N THR A 226 28.02 -12.34 -0.90
CA THR A 226 28.59 -12.74 -2.18
C THR A 226 28.05 -14.11 -2.61
N ALA A 227 27.82 -14.30 -3.90
CA ALA A 227 27.42 -15.56 -4.51
C ALA A 227 28.39 -15.94 -5.63
N GLN A 228 28.94 -17.14 -5.54
CA GLN A 228 29.89 -17.69 -6.50
C GLN A 228 29.65 -19.19 -6.72
N ASN A 229 30.16 -19.74 -7.81
CA ASN A 229 30.17 -21.19 -8.02
C ASN A 229 31.39 -21.83 -7.34
N GLN A 230 31.48 -23.17 -7.37
CA GLN A 230 32.61 -23.90 -6.77
C GLN A 230 33.98 -23.56 -7.39
N GLU A 231 34.00 -23.03 -8.61
CA GLU A 231 35.20 -22.62 -9.35
C GLU A 231 35.54 -21.12 -9.14
N GLY A 232 34.75 -20.39 -8.35
CA GLY A 232 34.89 -18.95 -8.10
C GLY A 232 34.31 -18.05 -9.20
N GLY A 233 33.51 -18.60 -10.11
CA GLY A 233 32.73 -17.85 -11.09
C GLY A 233 31.51 -17.16 -10.47
N GLU A 234 31.06 -16.06 -11.06
CA GLU A 234 29.94 -15.27 -10.54
C GLU A 234 28.62 -16.03 -10.64
N VAL A 235 27.84 -16.02 -9.55
CA VAL A 235 26.46 -16.50 -9.52
C VAL A 235 25.55 -15.31 -9.21
N LEU A 236 24.44 -15.19 -9.93
CA LEU A 236 23.47 -14.12 -9.71
C LEU A 236 22.54 -14.49 -8.56
N MET A 237 22.38 -13.56 -7.62
CA MET A 237 21.45 -13.64 -6.51
C MET A 237 20.54 -12.42 -6.44
N TRP A 238 19.40 -12.62 -5.78
CA TRP A 238 18.40 -11.60 -5.49
C TRP A 238 18.24 -11.52 -3.97
N ILE A 239 18.29 -10.32 -3.42
CA ILE A 239 18.35 -10.10 -1.97
C ILE A 239 17.18 -9.23 -1.55
N LYS A 240 16.48 -9.65 -0.50
CA LYS A 240 15.32 -8.95 0.05
C LYS A 240 15.50 -8.78 1.56
N ASN A 241 15.36 -7.57 2.06
CA ASN A 241 15.36 -7.26 3.49
C ASN A 241 14.02 -7.70 4.12
N GLU A 242 14.11 -8.37 5.26
CA GLU A 242 12.94 -8.84 6.02
C GLU A 242 12.29 -7.71 6.84
N GLU A 243 13.05 -6.67 7.17
CA GLU A 243 12.54 -5.47 7.81
C GLU A 243 11.91 -4.52 6.79
N ASN A 244 10.59 -4.36 6.86
CA ASN A 244 9.87 -3.31 6.13
C ASN A 244 10.22 -1.87 6.60
N TYR A 245 11.28 -1.65 7.40
CA TYR A 245 11.70 -0.32 7.87
C TYR A 245 12.24 0.57 6.76
N VAL A 246 12.88 -0.02 5.73
CA VAL A 246 13.40 0.74 4.58
C VAL A 246 12.26 1.23 3.66
N LYS A 247 11.11 0.55 3.65
CA LYS A 247 9.95 0.92 2.82
C LYS A 247 9.34 2.23 3.29
N LEU A 248 9.15 2.42 4.59
CA LEU A 248 8.62 3.67 5.15
C LEU A 248 9.67 4.78 5.08
N GLY A 249 10.95 4.43 5.31
CA GLY A 249 12.09 5.35 5.22
C GLY A 249 12.37 5.90 3.81
N MET A 250 12.01 5.18 2.74
CA MET A 250 12.15 5.68 1.35
C MET A 250 10.85 6.23 0.76
N LEU A 251 9.70 5.66 1.12
CA LEU A 251 8.38 6.12 0.65
C LEU A 251 8.02 7.50 1.20
N ILE A 252 8.28 7.76 2.49
CA ILE A 252 7.95 9.05 3.12
C ILE A 252 8.78 10.19 2.49
N PRO A 253 10.12 10.12 2.42
CA PRO A 253 10.92 11.14 1.75
C PRO A 253 10.64 11.23 0.25
N GLY A 254 10.40 10.10 -0.42
CA GLY A 254 10.03 10.06 -1.84
C GLY A 254 8.71 10.76 -2.13
N ALA A 255 7.67 10.54 -1.30
CA ALA A 255 6.39 11.21 -1.42
C ALA A 255 6.51 12.71 -1.14
N ILE A 256 7.26 13.10 -0.11
CA ILE A 256 7.49 14.50 0.24
C ILE A 256 8.25 15.22 -0.88
N MET A 257 9.35 14.66 -1.39
CA MET A 257 10.13 15.26 -2.49
C MET A 257 9.32 15.37 -3.77
N THR A 258 8.48 14.37 -4.06
CA THR A 258 7.61 14.38 -5.25
C THR A 258 6.55 15.47 -5.14
N VAL A 259 5.89 15.61 -3.98
CA VAL A 259 4.89 16.65 -3.73
C VAL A 259 5.53 18.05 -3.78
N ILE A 260 6.66 18.27 -3.11
CA ILE A 260 7.37 19.56 -3.10
C ILE A 260 7.86 19.91 -4.50
N GLY A 261 8.45 18.95 -5.22
CA GLY A 261 8.90 19.11 -6.59
C GLY A 261 7.76 19.46 -7.54
N ALA A 262 6.60 18.81 -7.41
CA ALA A 262 5.42 19.10 -8.21
C ALA A 262 4.86 20.51 -7.95
N LEU A 263 4.73 20.90 -6.68
CA LEU A 263 4.23 22.24 -6.30
C LEU A 263 5.17 23.36 -6.78
N THR A 264 6.49 23.17 -6.64
CA THR A 264 7.50 24.14 -7.12
C THR A 264 7.55 24.22 -8.64
N LEU A 265 7.32 23.10 -9.35
CA LEU A 265 7.20 23.08 -10.82
C LEU A 265 5.98 23.89 -11.29
N ILE A 266 4.80 23.62 -10.69
CA ILE A 266 3.54 24.31 -11.03
C ILE A 266 3.66 25.82 -10.75
N GLY A 267 4.21 26.20 -9.59
CA GLY A 267 4.42 27.61 -9.24
C GLY A 267 5.38 28.33 -10.19
N SER A 268 6.51 27.70 -10.51
CA SER A 268 7.51 28.23 -11.46
C SER A 268 6.95 28.41 -12.87
N LEU A 269 6.17 27.43 -13.36
CA LEU A 269 5.50 27.50 -14.66
C LEU A 269 4.41 28.58 -14.68
N GLY A 270 3.62 28.73 -13.62
CA GLY A 270 2.62 29.78 -13.48
C GLY A 270 3.22 31.19 -13.52
N LEU A 271 4.36 31.41 -12.86
CA LEU A 271 5.10 32.67 -12.90
C LEU A 271 5.68 32.96 -14.30
N LEU A 272 6.20 31.95 -14.99
CA LEU A 272 6.67 32.09 -16.37
C LEU A 272 5.53 32.40 -17.35
N ALA A 273 4.37 31.73 -17.22
CA ALA A 273 3.19 31.98 -18.04
C ALA A 273 2.65 33.41 -17.82
N LYS A 274 2.57 33.87 -16.57
CA LYS A 274 2.10 35.22 -16.21
C LYS A 274 3.02 36.32 -16.73
N THR A 275 4.33 36.05 -16.81
CA THR A 275 5.29 37.02 -17.38
C THR A 275 5.44 36.92 -18.90
N ARG A 276 4.92 35.87 -19.55
CA ARG A 276 4.96 35.69 -21.02
C ARG A 276 3.99 36.62 -21.75
N HIS A 277 2.89 37.04 -21.11
CA HIS A 277 1.83 37.85 -21.72
C HIS A 277 2.01 39.38 -21.66
N SER A 278 3.25 39.88 -21.67
CA SER A 278 3.51 41.33 -21.84
C SER A 278 3.25 41.83 -23.27
N HIS A 279 3.02 40.96 -24.25
CA HIS A 279 2.54 41.36 -25.58
C HIS A 279 1.32 40.53 -26.02
N GLY A 280 0.18 41.20 -26.19
CA GLY A 280 -0.89 40.81 -27.12
C GLY A 280 -1.96 39.79 -26.67
N ARG A 281 -3.12 40.33 -26.27
CA ARG A 281 -4.52 39.90 -26.48
C ARG A 281 -5.02 38.46 -26.14
N SER A 282 -6.08 38.49 -25.33
CA SER A 282 -7.27 37.60 -25.15
C SER A 282 -7.16 36.18 -24.57
N GLN A 283 -7.70 36.09 -23.35
CA GLN A 283 -8.73 35.14 -22.88
C GLN A 283 -8.39 33.64 -22.84
N ALA A 284 -8.06 33.17 -21.64
CA ALA A 284 -8.35 31.81 -21.19
C ALA A 284 -8.81 31.87 -19.73
N THR A 285 -9.96 31.27 -19.46
CA THR A 285 -10.58 31.11 -18.15
C THR A 285 -9.78 30.11 -17.32
N SER A 286 -9.28 30.55 -16.16
CA SER A 286 -8.79 29.69 -15.08
C SER A 286 -9.26 30.32 -13.77
N ALA A 287 -10.37 29.78 -13.26
CA ALA A 287 -10.67 29.73 -11.83
C ALA A 287 -10.35 28.27 -11.45
N ASP A 288 -9.66 27.92 -10.37
CA ASP A 288 -9.51 28.55 -9.07
C ASP A 288 -8.10 28.34 -8.51
N SER A 289 -7.53 29.38 -7.90
CA SER A 289 -6.68 29.23 -6.71
C SER A 289 -6.70 30.52 -5.89
N ASN A 290 -7.86 30.80 -5.29
CA ASN A 290 -7.94 31.82 -4.25
C ASN A 290 -7.60 31.20 -2.90
N HIS A 291 -6.32 31.26 -2.53
CA HIS A 291 -5.86 31.77 -1.24
C HIS A 291 -4.34 31.60 -1.20
N ILE A 292 -3.64 32.69 -0.89
CA ILE A 292 -2.44 32.79 -0.04
C ILE A 292 -1.91 34.22 -0.30
N THR A 293 -2.49 35.15 0.44
CA THR A 293 -1.78 36.39 0.80
C THR A 293 -0.92 36.05 2.00
N GLY A 294 0.38 35.86 1.80
CA GLY A 294 1.38 35.69 2.84
C GLY A 294 2.62 36.50 2.48
N ASN A 295 3.16 37.24 3.45
CA ASN A 295 4.27 38.16 3.25
C ASN A 295 5.58 37.37 3.05
N LEU A 296 6.52 37.92 2.26
CA LEU A 296 7.72 37.21 1.79
C LEU A 296 8.75 36.89 2.90
N SER A 297 8.50 37.31 4.14
CA SER A 297 9.35 37.02 5.33
C SER A 297 8.96 35.74 6.07
N ASP A 298 7.79 35.16 5.79
CA ASP A 298 7.31 33.96 6.49
C ASP A 298 7.79 32.66 5.80
N ALA A 299 8.51 32.80 4.68
CA ALA A 299 8.99 31.72 3.84
C ALA A 299 10.09 30.85 4.47
N GLU A 300 10.78 31.31 5.51
CA GLU A 300 11.76 30.49 6.25
C GLU A 300 11.11 29.81 7.48
N ASN A 301 10.07 30.42 8.07
CA ASN A 301 9.37 29.84 9.23
C ASN A 301 8.41 28.70 8.86
N TRP A 302 7.74 28.75 7.70
CA TRP A 302 6.80 27.69 7.33
C TRP A 302 7.49 26.34 7.01
N PHE A 303 8.73 26.34 6.49
CA PHE A 303 9.49 25.10 6.28
C PHE A 303 9.85 24.45 7.62
N ALA A 304 10.26 25.25 8.61
CA ALA A 304 10.56 24.74 9.95
C ALA A 304 9.29 24.24 10.66
N GLU A 305 8.16 24.94 10.52
CA GLU A 305 6.88 24.53 11.08
C GLU A 305 6.34 23.25 10.42
N LEU A 306 6.52 23.09 9.09
CA LEU A 306 6.13 21.86 8.37
C LEU A 306 7.03 20.67 8.68
N VAL A 307 8.34 20.87 8.85
CA VAL A 307 9.24 19.79 9.30
C VAL A 307 8.82 19.34 10.70
N LYS A 308 8.52 20.27 11.59
CA LYS A 308 8.05 19.99 12.95
C LYS A 308 6.67 19.32 12.99
N GLU A 309 5.74 19.74 12.14
CA GLU A 309 4.45 19.06 11.97
C GLU A 309 4.62 17.67 11.35
N SER A 310 5.56 17.49 10.42
CA SER A 310 5.85 16.18 9.82
C SER A 310 6.50 15.21 10.81
N GLU A 311 7.35 15.67 11.71
CA GLU A 311 7.88 14.88 12.82
C GLU A 311 6.78 14.53 13.83
N ALA A 312 5.88 15.46 14.13
CA ALA A 312 4.72 15.20 15.00
C ALA A 312 3.73 14.20 14.38
N ILE A 313 3.53 14.25 13.06
CA ILE A 313 2.71 13.29 12.31
C ILE A 313 3.41 11.93 12.20
N ALA A 314 4.73 11.89 11.99
CA ALA A 314 5.51 10.66 12.02
C ALA A 314 5.45 9.98 13.40
N LEU A 315 5.47 10.78 14.48
CA LEU A 315 5.30 10.31 15.85
C LEU A 315 3.85 9.83 16.12
N GLN A 316 2.84 10.51 15.56
CA GLN A 316 1.43 10.09 15.62
C GLN A 316 1.14 8.81 14.82
N ILE A 317 1.86 8.59 13.70
CA ILE A 317 1.78 7.36 12.89
C ILE A 317 2.53 6.21 13.57
N SER A 318 3.62 6.51 14.29
CA SER A 318 4.30 5.56 15.18
C SER A 318 3.39 5.10 16.33
N THR A 319 2.50 5.97 16.81
CA THR A 319 1.42 5.57 17.73
C THR A 319 0.23 4.97 16.98
N ARG A 320 0.33 3.66 16.66
CA ARG A 320 -0.71 2.70 16.20
C ARG A 320 -2.14 3.26 16.06
N GLY A 321 -2.66 3.24 14.83
CA GLY A 321 -4.11 3.21 14.55
C GLY A 321 -4.78 1.93 15.09
N PRO A 322 -6.13 1.82 15.05
CA PRO A 322 -6.82 0.69 15.64
C PRO A 322 -6.41 -0.62 14.95
N LEU A 323 -5.81 -1.51 15.76
CA LEU A 323 -5.33 -2.84 15.39
C LEU A 323 -6.36 -3.60 14.55
N SER A 324 -5.88 -4.32 13.53
CA SER A 324 -6.70 -5.26 12.76
C SER A 324 -7.36 -6.30 13.70
N HIS A 325 -8.44 -6.94 13.27
CA HIS A 325 -9.07 -8.00 14.08
C HIS A 325 -8.08 -9.13 14.39
N HIS A 326 -7.22 -9.48 13.44
CA HIS A 326 -6.13 -10.43 13.63
C HIS A 326 -5.19 -9.98 14.76
N GLU A 327 -4.72 -8.73 14.76
CA GLU A 327 -3.86 -8.20 15.82
C GLU A 327 -4.57 -8.11 17.19
N ARG A 328 -5.86 -7.76 17.23
CA ARG A 328 -6.65 -7.75 18.48
C ARG A 328 -6.86 -9.15 19.06
N VAL A 329 -7.03 -10.15 18.20
CA VAL A 329 -7.22 -11.55 18.59
C VAL A 329 -5.88 -12.19 18.96
N SER A 330 -4.79 -11.87 18.25
CA SER A 330 -3.43 -12.32 18.58
C SER A 330 -2.93 -11.75 19.92
N GLU A 331 -3.28 -10.51 20.29
CA GLU A 331 -2.95 -9.96 21.61
C GLU A 331 -3.77 -10.58 22.77
N GLN A 332 -4.86 -11.31 22.48
CA GLN A 332 -5.77 -11.92 23.47
C GLN A 332 -5.67 -13.45 23.61
N MET A 333 -4.97 -14.16 22.72
CA MET A 333 -4.90 -15.62 22.74
C MET A 333 -3.65 -16.12 23.46
N ASP A 334 -3.83 -16.91 24.53
CA ASP A 334 -2.78 -17.80 25.03
C ASP A 334 -2.42 -18.78 23.92
N PHE A 335 -1.19 -18.68 23.39
CA PHE A 335 -0.72 -19.58 22.35
C PHE A 335 -0.65 -21.01 22.89
N PRO A 336 -1.20 -22.01 22.18
CA PRO A 336 -1.16 -23.40 22.60
C PRO A 336 0.26 -23.96 22.55
N ASP A 337 0.56 -24.86 23.47
CA ASP A 337 1.84 -25.60 23.49
C ASP A 337 1.92 -26.49 22.23
N LYS A 338 3.10 -26.54 21.61
CA LYS A 338 3.43 -27.47 20.50
C LYS A 338 2.95 -28.90 20.80
N ALA A 339 3.09 -29.35 22.05
CA ALA A 339 2.68 -30.69 22.47
C ALA A 339 1.16 -30.92 22.34
N GLU A 340 0.33 -29.89 22.58
CA GLU A 340 -1.12 -29.97 22.46
C GLU A 340 -1.57 -30.10 20.99
N ILE A 341 -0.94 -29.33 20.10
CA ILE A 341 -1.26 -29.37 18.67
C ILE A 341 -0.84 -30.71 18.04
N GLU A 342 0.36 -31.20 18.34
CA GLU A 342 0.80 -32.50 17.81
C GLU A 342 -0.02 -33.65 18.40
N GLN A 343 -0.49 -33.54 19.64
CA GLN A 343 -1.41 -34.51 20.22
C GLN A 343 -2.77 -34.52 19.50
N ASP A 344 -3.35 -33.36 19.20
CA ASP A 344 -4.59 -33.25 18.43
C ASP A 344 -4.46 -33.84 17.02
N ILE A 345 -3.31 -33.62 16.36
CA ILE A 345 -2.99 -34.22 15.05
C ILE A 345 -2.93 -35.75 15.17
N LEU A 346 -2.27 -36.28 16.21
CA LEU A 346 -2.14 -37.72 16.45
C LEU A 346 -3.48 -38.39 16.81
N GLU A 347 -4.31 -37.70 17.59
CA GLU A 347 -5.64 -38.17 17.99
C GLU A 347 -6.70 -38.00 16.89
N GLY A 348 -6.37 -37.25 15.82
CA GLY A 348 -7.30 -36.95 14.72
C GLY A 348 -8.47 -36.07 15.16
N THR A 349 -8.28 -35.23 16.17
CA THR A 349 -9.29 -34.28 16.63
C THR A 349 -9.45 -33.13 15.61
N SER A 350 -10.54 -32.38 15.70
CA SER A 350 -10.78 -31.27 14.78
C SER A 350 -9.72 -30.17 14.94
N LEU A 351 -8.87 -30.02 13.92
CA LEU A 351 -7.80 -29.02 13.89
C LEU A 351 -8.31 -27.59 13.62
N GLN A 352 -9.59 -27.42 13.30
CA GLN A 352 -10.19 -26.12 12.98
C GLN A 352 -9.96 -25.06 14.05
N LYS A 353 -9.88 -25.45 15.34
CA LYS A 353 -9.58 -24.53 16.44
C LYS A 353 -8.21 -23.84 16.30
N TRP A 354 -7.25 -24.46 15.61
CA TRP A 354 -5.88 -23.95 15.48
C TRP A 354 -5.69 -23.02 14.29
N TYR A 355 -6.37 -23.25 13.16
CA TYR A 355 -6.18 -22.46 11.93
C TYR A 355 -7.34 -21.52 11.59
N ALA A 356 -8.45 -21.56 12.34
CA ALA A 356 -9.66 -20.78 12.07
C ALA A 356 -9.41 -19.28 11.82
N HIS A 357 -8.49 -18.67 12.57
CA HIS A 357 -8.13 -17.26 12.43
C HIS A 357 -7.52 -16.94 11.04
N LEU A 358 -6.79 -17.88 10.42
CA LEU A 358 -6.24 -17.74 9.07
C LEU A 358 -7.34 -17.71 8.00
N LEU A 359 -8.45 -18.41 8.23
CA LEU A 359 -9.61 -18.40 7.33
C LEU A 359 -10.48 -17.15 7.50
N GLN A 360 -10.31 -16.42 8.59
CA GLN A 360 -11.00 -15.14 8.85
C GLN A 360 -10.20 -13.93 8.35
N ASP A 361 -8.91 -14.10 8.07
CA ASP A 361 -8.06 -13.08 7.45
C ASP A 361 -8.20 -13.16 5.91
N PRO A 362 -8.64 -12.07 5.24
CA PRO A 362 -8.86 -12.08 3.80
C PRO A 362 -7.58 -12.34 2.98
N ILE A 363 -6.42 -11.85 3.44
CA ILE A 363 -5.13 -12.03 2.75
C ILE A 363 -4.70 -13.50 2.86
N LYS A 364 -4.79 -14.09 4.06
CA LYS A 364 -4.44 -15.50 4.28
C LYS A 364 -5.42 -16.43 3.57
N ALA A 365 -6.72 -16.15 3.66
CA ALA A 365 -7.76 -16.88 2.96
C ALA A 365 -7.57 -16.87 1.43
N LYS A 366 -7.11 -15.75 0.87
CA LYS A 366 -6.77 -15.64 -0.57
C LYS A 366 -5.64 -16.58 -0.98
N THR A 367 -4.62 -16.71 -0.13
CA THR A 367 -3.52 -17.65 -0.35
C THR A 367 -4.01 -19.09 -0.27
N ILE A 368 -4.76 -19.44 0.77
CA ILE A 368 -5.36 -20.77 0.94
C ILE A 368 -6.21 -21.14 -0.28
N ALA A 369 -7.06 -20.23 -0.76
CA ALA A 369 -7.89 -20.48 -1.94
C ALA A 369 -7.06 -20.76 -3.20
N ARG A 370 -5.93 -20.06 -3.38
CA ARG A 370 -5.02 -20.28 -4.51
C ARG A 370 -4.35 -21.65 -4.43
N ASP A 371 -3.89 -22.05 -3.26
CA ASP A 371 -3.23 -23.34 -3.03
C ASP A 371 -4.21 -24.50 -3.26
N LEU A 372 -5.49 -24.28 -2.94
CA LEU A 372 -6.59 -25.18 -3.26
C LEU A 372 -6.93 -25.25 -4.77
N GLY A 373 -6.24 -24.47 -5.61
CA GLY A 373 -6.43 -24.45 -7.06
C GLY A 373 -7.66 -23.68 -7.51
N LEU A 374 -8.17 -22.78 -6.67
CA LEU A 374 -9.33 -21.95 -6.99
C LEU A 374 -8.89 -20.65 -7.65
N GLU A 375 -9.68 -20.20 -8.62
CA GLU A 375 -9.52 -18.88 -9.22
C GLU A 375 -9.93 -17.79 -8.21
N ILE A 376 -9.12 -16.74 -8.11
CA ILE A 376 -9.30 -15.69 -7.09
C ILE A 376 -10.13 -14.55 -7.68
N GLY A 377 -11.40 -14.46 -7.27
CA GLY A 377 -12.36 -13.52 -7.84
C GLY A 377 -12.66 -13.80 -9.31
N SER A 378 -13.09 -12.76 -10.03
CA SER A 378 -13.29 -12.81 -11.48
C SER A 378 -12.97 -11.46 -12.13
N SER A 379 -13.01 -11.42 -13.47
CA SER A 379 -12.85 -10.16 -14.23
C SER A 379 -13.89 -9.08 -13.91
N ARG A 380 -15.01 -9.42 -13.25
CA ARG A 380 -16.08 -8.48 -12.90
C ARG A 380 -16.21 -8.21 -11.40
N TYR A 381 -15.63 -9.07 -10.57
CA TYR A 381 -15.87 -9.05 -9.14
C TYR A 381 -14.57 -9.37 -8.42
N ASP A 382 -14.16 -8.48 -7.52
CA ASP A 382 -12.97 -8.67 -6.70
C ASP A 382 -13.16 -9.84 -5.74
N PHE A 383 -12.03 -10.38 -5.26
CA PHE A 383 -12.05 -11.46 -4.28
C PHE A 383 -12.77 -11.03 -2.99
N GLU A 384 -12.42 -9.87 -2.45
CA GLU A 384 -13.07 -9.28 -1.26
C GLU A 384 -14.27 -8.44 -1.66
N GLY A 385 -15.36 -8.56 -0.92
CA GLY A 385 -16.54 -7.74 -1.18
C GLY A 385 -17.64 -7.90 -0.14
N ASP A 386 -18.69 -7.10 -0.27
CA ASP A 386 -19.91 -7.25 0.53
C ASP A 386 -20.78 -8.38 -0.01
N TRP A 387 -20.25 -9.60 0.10
CA TRP A 387 -20.94 -10.82 -0.29
C TRP A 387 -21.91 -11.26 0.80
N LYS A 388 -22.99 -11.96 0.40
CA LYS A 388 -23.95 -12.54 1.35
C LYS A 388 -23.29 -13.59 2.27
N PRO A 389 -22.51 -14.57 1.77
CA PRO A 389 -21.69 -15.41 2.64
C PRO A 389 -20.50 -14.60 3.16
N LYS A 390 -20.30 -14.56 4.47
CA LYS A 390 -19.15 -13.92 5.11
C LYS A 390 -17.99 -14.91 5.26
N GLY A 391 -16.75 -14.43 5.20
CA GLY A 391 -15.56 -15.29 5.14
C GLY A 391 -15.32 -15.92 3.76
N LEU A 392 -14.35 -16.83 3.66
CA LEU A 392 -13.97 -17.48 2.40
C LEU A 392 -15.06 -18.45 1.90
N PHE A 393 -15.37 -18.42 0.61
CA PHE A 393 -16.28 -19.38 -0.01
C PHE A 393 -15.93 -19.56 -1.48
N ALA A 394 -16.38 -20.67 -2.07
CA ALA A 394 -16.18 -20.95 -3.48
C ALA A 394 -17.45 -21.49 -4.14
N TYR A 395 -17.50 -21.39 -5.46
CA TYR A 395 -18.61 -21.93 -6.26
C TYR A 395 -18.27 -23.32 -6.79
N LYS A 396 -19.14 -24.30 -6.51
CA LYS A 396 -19.04 -25.68 -7.04
C LYS A 396 -19.69 -25.83 -8.41
N SER A 397 -20.61 -24.93 -8.77
CA SER A 397 -21.36 -24.99 -10.03
C SER A 397 -21.75 -23.61 -10.54
N GLY A 398 -22.25 -23.56 -11.77
CA GLY A 398 -22.70 -22.33 -12.41
C GLY A 398 -21.56 -21.54 -13.06
N LYS A 399 -21.84 -20.28 -13.42
CA LYS A 399 -20.92 -19.42 -14.19
C LYS A 399 -19.61 -19.11 -13.45
N TYR A 400 -19.61 -19.22 -12.13
CA TYR A 400 -18.47 -18.91 -11.27
C TYR A 400 -17.80 -20.18 -10.74
N ALA A 401 -18.15 -21.37 -11.24
CA ALA A 401 -17.59 -22.63 -10.77
C ALA A 401 -16.05 -22.60 -10.76
N GLY A 402 -15.44 -23.02 -9.65
CA GLY A 402 -13.99 -22.99 -9.45
C GLY A 402 -13.43 -21.66 -8.96
N GLN A 403 -14.27 -20.63 -8.77
CA GLN A 403 -13.84 -19.32 -8.24
C GLN A 403 -14.14 -19.18 -6.75
N ALA A 404 -13.23 -18.52 -6.05
CA ALA A 404 -13.29 -18.21 -4.64
C ALA A 404 -13.43 -16.69 -4.40
N TYR A 405 -14.11 -16.36 -3.30
CA TYR A 405 -14.42 -15.01 -2.86
C TYR A 405 -14.41 -14.93 -1.33
N PHE A 406 -14.32 -13.72 -0.78
CA PHE A 406 -14.27 -13.45 0.66
C PHE A 406 -15.28 -12.36 1.06
N GLY A 407 -16.29 -12.72 1.85
CA GLY A 407 -17.31 -11.77 2.30
C GLY A 407 -16.89 -10.99 3.54
N LEU A 408 -16.88 -9.66 3.46
CA LEU A 408 -16.50 -8.75 4.55
C LEU A 408 -17.65 -8.51 5.54
N GLY A 409 -17.31 -8.30 6.83
CA GLY A 409 -18.25 -7.79 7.85
C GLY A 409 -19.04 -8.82 8.66
N GLY A 410 -18.67 -10.11 8.63
CA GLY A 410 -19.18 -11.12 9.58
C GLY A 410 -18.31 -11.22 10.84
N GLU A 411 -18.81 -11.87 11.89
CA GLU A 411 -18.06 -12.13 13.14
C GLU A 411 -18.07 -13.61 13.54
N GLY A 412 -16.97 -14.09 14.13
CA GLY A 412 -16.89 -15.39 14.80
C GLY A 412 -17.30 -16.59 13.93
N SER A 413 -18.39 -17.25 14.32
CA SER A 413 -18.86 -18.47 13.66
C SER A 413 -19.41 -18.22 12.25
N GLU A 414 -19.91 -17.01 11.94
CA GLU A 414 -20.51 -16.71 10.63
C GLU A 414 -19.51 -16.91 9.47
N LEU A 415 -18.20 -16.72 9.74
CA LEU A 415 -17.15 -16.92 8.73
C LEU A 415 -16.79 -18.40 8.54
N LEU A 416 -17.08 -19.26 9.52
CA LEU A 416 -16.64 -20.65 9.56
C LEU A 416 -17.77 -21.66 9.43
N ASP A 417 -19.01 -21.22 9.64
CA ASP A 417 -20.19 -22.07 9.58
C ASP A 417 -20.37 -22.64 8.16
N PRO A 418 -20.77 -23.93 8.05
CA PRO A 418 -21.10 -24.56 6.79
C PRO A 418 -22.11 -23.75 5.98
N LEU A 419 -21.97 -23.78 4.66
CA LEU A 419 -22.92 -23.13 3.77
C LEU A 419 -24.00 -24.12 3.32
N ASP A 420 -25.25 -23.86 3.68
CA ASP A 420 -26.41 -24.52 3.06
C ASP A 420 -26.78 -23.81 1.74
N ASP A 421 -25.92 -23.98 0.73
CA ASP A 421 -26.11 -23.39 -0.60
C ASP A 421 -25.89 -24.46 -1.69
N LYS A 422 -26.75 -24.44 -2.71
CA LYS A 422 -26.72 -25.41 -3.82
C LYS A 422 -25.54 -25.18 -4.77
N GLU A 423 -25.01 -23.97 -4.82
CA GLU A 423 -23.95 -23.56 -5.76
C GLU A 423 -22.63 -23.22 -5.07
N LYS A 424 -22.64 -23.01 -3.75
CA LYS A 424 -21.46 -22.58 -2.98
C LYS A 424 -21.06 -23.61 -1.93
N TYR A 425 -19.81 -23.53 -1.49
CA TYR A 425 -19.26 -24.36 -0.43
C TYR A 425 -18.14 -23.62 0.31
N ARG A 426 -17.82 -24.11 1.51
CA ARG A 426 -16.63 -23.71 2.26
C ARG A 426 -15.48 -24.63 1.85
N PRO A 427 -14.38 -24.14 1.25
CA PRO A 427 -13.30 -24.99 0.77
C PRO A 427 -12.61 -25.87 1.84
N TRP A 428 -12.79 -25.56 3.12
CA TRP A 428 -12.23 -26.29 4.26
C TRP A 428 -13.24 -27.19 5.01
N ASP A 429 -14.51 -27.18 4.63
CA ASP A 429 -15.52 -27.98 5.35
C ASP A 429 -15.44 -29.45 4.92
N SER A 430 -14.61 -30.22 5.61
CA SER A 430 -14.38 -31.64 5.35
C SER A 430 -15.65 -32.51 5.41
N ARG A 431 -16.74 -31.99 5.99
CA ARG A 431 -18.05 -32.67 6.07
C ARG A 431 -18.92 -32.44 4.85
N ASP A 432 -18.62 -31.45 4.02
CA ASP A 432 -19.38 -31.14 2.82
C ASP A 432 -18.97 -32.08 1.67
N SER A 433 -19.76 -33.13 1.46
CA SER A 433 -19.58 -34.07 0.36
C SER A 433 -19.75 -33.47 -1.05
N SER A 434 -20.21 -32.22 -1.16
CA SER A 434 -20.37 -31.51 -2.43
C SER A 434 -19.14 -30.71 -2.86
N ILE A 435 -18.08 -30.68 -2.04
CA ILE A 435 -16.80 -30.10 -2.40
C ILE A 435 -16.17 -30.90 -3.56
N PRO A 436 -15.64 -30.25 -4.61
CA PRO A 436 -14.90 -30.93 -5.67
C PRO A 436 -13.74 -31.77 -5.11
N LYS A 437 -13.58 -33.00 -5.61
CA LYS A 437 -12.58 -33.94 -5.09
C LYS A 437 -11.16 -33.36 -5.11
N GLU A 438 -10.81 -32.63 -6.15
CA GLU A 438 -9.49 -32.01 -6.30
C GLU A 438 -9.21 -30.97 -5.20
N VAL A 439 -10.25 -30.24 -4.78
CA VAL A 439 -10.15 -29.27 -3.68
C VAL A 439 -10.05 -29.98 -2.34
N GLN A 440 -10.81 -31.06 -2.16
CA GLN A 440 -10.78 -31.87 -0.93
C GLN A 440 -9.41 -32.55 -0.72
N GLU A 441 -8.83 -33.11 -1.77
CA GLU A 441 -7.50 -33.73 -1.72
C GLU A 441 -6.39 -32.72 -1.37
N ARG A 442 -6.47 -31.51 -1.94
CA ARG A 442 -5.53 -30.41 -1.60
C ARG A 442 -5.73 -29.90 -0.17
N TRP A 443 -6.98 -29.81 0.29
CA TRP A 443 -7.28 -29.39 1.65
C TRP A 443 -6.67 -30.32 2.69
N LEU A 444 -6.72 -31.64 2.47
CA LEU A 444 -6.11 -32.63 3.36
C LEU A 444 -4.60 -32.44 3.54
N ILE A 445 -3.91 -31.94 2.51
CA ILE A 445 -2.47 -31.62 2.56
C ILE A 445 -2.26 -30.33 3.36
N ILE A 446 -3.07 -29.30 3.11
CA ILE A 446 -2.90 -27.96 3.67
C ILE A 446 -3.31 -27.89 5.15
N GLU A 447 -4.35 -28.60 5.57
CA GLU A 447 -4.93 -28.49 6.92
C GLU A 447 -3.92 -28.75 8.05
N GLN A 448 -3.09 -29.79 7.90
CA GLN A 448 -2.03 -30.10 8.87
C GLN A 448 -0.92 -29.04 8.88
N HIS A 449 -0.56 -28.50 7.71
CA HIS A 449 0.42 -27.42 7.61
C HIS A 449 -0.07 -26.14 8.29
N LEU A 450 -1.35 -25.80 8.11
CA LEU A 450 -1.95 -24.63 8.75
C LEU A 450 -2.01 -24.79 10.28
N ALA A 451 -2.40 -25.96 10.78
CA ALA A 451 -2.40 -26.23 12.22
C ALA A 451 -0.99 -26.12 12.83
N ARG A 452 0.03 -26.63 12.14
CA ARG A 452 1.44 -26.53 12.57
C ARG A 452 2.03 -25.13 12.48
N SER A 453 1.58 -24.34 11.50
CA SER A 453 2.06 -22.96 11.31
C SER A 453 1.79 -22.05 12.51
N TYR A 454 0.78 -22.37 13.33
CA TYR A 454 0.33 -21.55 14.46
C TYR A 454 1.31 -21.53 15.65
N TYR A 455 2.06 -22.61 15.90
CA TYR A 455 3.06 -22.68 16.99
C TYR A 455 4.51 -22.52 16.49
N LEU A 456 4.79 -22.80 15.22
CA LEU A 456 6.11 -22.64 14.63
C LEU A 456 6.46 -21.17 14.34
N LYS A 457 5.45 -20.32 14.13
CA LYS A 457 5.59 -18.88 13.91
C LYS A 457 4.44 -18.15 14.63
N PRO A 458 4.47 -17.97 15.98
CA PRO A 458 3.43 -17.21 16.66
C PRO A 458 3.42 -15.77 16.11
N PRO A 459 2.26 -15.23 15.69
CA PRO A 459 2.17 -13.83 15.27
C PRO A 459 2.62 -12.91 16.41
N LYS A 460 3.65 -12.09 16.14
CA LYS A 460 4.08 -10.99 17.00
C LYS A 460 3.11 -9.81 16.93
#